data_AF-A0A6I9HYP5-F1
#
_entry.id   AF-A0A6I9HYP5-F1
#
_cell.length_a   1.000
_cell.length_b   1.000
_cell.length_c   1.000
_cell.angle_alpha   90.00
_cell.angle_beta   90.00
_cell.angle_gamma   90.00
#
_symmetry.space_group_name_H-M   'P 1'
#
loop_
_entity.id
_entity.type
_entity.pdbx_description
1 polymer ?
#
loop_
_entity_poly.entity_id
_entity_poly.type
_entity_poly.pdbx_seq_one_letter_code
_entity_poly.pdbx_strand_id
1 'polypeptide(L)'
;MTRLFCSGASSLPVRRRRHRVLREIRVLQKSTHLLLRKAPFCRLAREICVQFTRGVDFNWQAQALLALQEAAEAFLVHLFEDAYLLSLHAGRVTLFPKDVQLARRIRGIQEGLG
;
A
#
# COMPACT_ATOMS: atom_id res chain seq x y z
N MET A 1 -42.93 40.80 4.54
CA MET A 1 -41.76 41.63 4.94
C MET A 1 -41.12 40.89 6.11
N THR A 2 -39.95 40.28 6.04
CA THR A 2 -38.66 40.73 5.52
C THR A 2 -37.81 39.54 5.04
N ARG A 3 -37.18 39.71 3.88
CA ARG A 3 -36.07 38.87 3.40
C ARG A 3 -34.80 39.18 4.20
N LEU A 4 -34.05 38.15 4.60
CA LEU A 4 -32.61 38.23 4.91
C LEU A 4 -31.99 36.92 4.36
N PHE A 5 -31.59 36.92 3.09
CA PHE A 5 -30.20 36.95 2.64
C PHE A 5 -29.35 35.75 3.06
N CYS A 6 -29.08 34.89 2.06
CA CYS A 6 -27.99 33.92 2.03
C CYS A 6 -26.68 34.54 2.52
N SER A 7 -25.96 33.83 3.38
CA SER A 7 -24.51 33.99 3.50
C SER A 7 -23.86 32.61 3.37
N GLY A 8 -22.99 32.48 2.37
CA GLY A 8 -22.50 31.22 1.85
C GLY A 8 -21.70 30.40 2.86
N ALA A 9 -22.14 29.15 3.06
CA ALA A 9 -21.31 28.12 3.64
C ALA A 9 -20.15 27.81 2.68
N SER A 10 -18.95 28.21 3.06
CA SER A 10 -17.68 27.94 2.38
C SER A 10 -17.45 26.43 2.22
N SER A 11 -17.74 25.86 1.06
CA SER A 11 -17.51 24.45 0.70
C SER A 11 -16.05 24.14 0.30
N LEU A 12 -15.07 24.77 0.94
CA LEU A 12 -13.68 24.83 0.43
C LEU A 12 -12.56 23.93 1.03
N PRO A 13 -12.74 23.02 2.01
CA PRO A 13 -11.61 22.15 2.43
C PRO A 13 -11.48 20.83 1.63
N VAL A 14 -12.60 20.25 1.17
CA VAL A 14 -12.62 18.87 0.66
C VAL A 14 -12.05 18.75 -0.76
N ARG A 15 -12.31 19.74 -1.62
CA ARG A 15 -11.91 19.71 -3.05
C ARG A 15 -10.39 19.75 -3.25
N ARG A 16 -9.67 20.54 -2.44
CA ARG A 16 -8.20 20.66 -2.51
C ARG A 16 -7.48 19.38 -2.10
N ARG A 17 -7.96 18.68 -1.06
CA ARG A 17 -7.37 17.41 -0.59
C ARG A 17 -7.53 16.29 -1.61
N ARG A 18 -8.72 16.16 -2.23
CA ARG A 18 -8.97 15.18 -3.31
C ARG A 18 -8.04 15.41 -4.51
N HIS A 19 -7.80 16.67 -4.89
CA HIS A 19 -6.89 17.01 -5.99
C HIS A 19 -5.43 16.57 -5.72
N ARG A 20 -4.96 16.65 -4.48
CA ARG A 20 -3.60 16.23 -4.11
C ARG A 20 -3.43 14.71 -4.21
N VAL A 21 -4.38 13.95 -3.67
CA VAL A 21 -4.33 12.47 -3.71
C VAL A 21 -4.39 11.95 -5.15
N LEU A 22 -5.27 12.50 -5.99
CA LEU A 22 -5.34 12.11 -7.40
C LEU A 22 -4.09 12.49 -8.21
N ARG A 23 -3.36 13.53 -7.79
CA ARG A 23 -2.07 13.86 -8.40
C ARG A 23 -1.00 12.87 -7.97
N GLU A 24 -0.98 12.52 -6.69
CA GLU A 24 -0.03 11.55 -6.12
C GLU A 24 -0.19 10.17 -6.75
N ILE A 25 -1.43 9.66 -6.87
CA ILE A 25 -1.72 8.39 -7.55
C ILE A 25 -1.16 8.39 -8.97
N ARG A 26 -1.42 9.44 -9.76
CA ARG A 26 -0.91 9.54 -11.14
C ARG A 26 0.62 9.59 -11.22
N VAL A 27 1.27 10.24 -10.26
CA VAL A 27 2.74 10.29 -10.21
C VAL A 27 3.31 8.92 -9.86
N LEU A 28 2.78 8.27 -8.83
CA LEU A 28 3.24 6.97 -8.36
C LEU A 28 3.04 5.88 -9.44
N GLN A 29 1.87 5.85 -10.08
CA GLN A 29 1.58 4.90 -11.17
C GLN A 29 2.44 5.11 -12.43
N LYS A 30 2.92 6.32 -12.68
CA LYS A 30 3.82 6.60 -13.82
C LYS A 30 5.27 6.20 -13.53
N SER A 31 5.64 6.16 -12.26
CA SER A 31 7.01 5.92 -11.82
C SER A 31 7.25 4.46 -11.43
N THR A 32 8.50 4.02 -11.50
CA THR A 32 8.90 2.64 -11.18
C THR A 32 9.99 2.57 -10.10
N HIS A 33 10.14 3.63 -9.31
CA HIS A 33 11.12 3.65 -8.22
C HIS A 33 10.60 2.85 -7.02
N LEU A 34 11.52 2.23 -6.28
CA LEU A 34 11.20 1.54 -5.03
C LEU A 34 10.63 2.53 -4.00
N LEU A 35 9.51 2.15 -3.39
CA LEU A 35 8.75 2.98 -2.45
C LEU A 35 9.28 2.85 -1.02
N LEU A 36 9.77 1.66 -0.64
CA LEU A 36 10.34 1.43 0.67
C LEU A 36 11.81 1.87 0.72
N ARG A 37 12.21 2.42 1.87
CA ARG A 37 13.62 2.76 2.09
C ARG A 37 14.46 1.47 2.17
N LYS A 38 15.56 1.42 1.43
CA LYS A 38 16.44 0.24 1.33
C LYS A 38 17.05 -0.20 2.69
N ALA A 39 17.43 0.76 3.53
CA ALA A 39 18.09 0.47 4.81
C ALA A 39 17.20 -0.30 5.81
N PRO A 40 15.96 0.13 6.14
CA PRO A 40 15.09 -0.64 7.02
C PRO A 40 14.66 -1.98 6.41
N PHE A 41 14.44 -2.04 5.09
CA PHE A 41 14.11 -3.30 4.42
C PHE A 41 15.24 -4.32 4.53
N CYS A 42 16.49 -3.89 4.33
CA CYS A 42 17.68 -4.73 4.50
C CYS A 42 17.82 -5.27 5.94
N ARG A 43 17.56 -4.42 6.95
CA ARG A 43 17.58 -4.86 8.37
C ARG A 43 16.53 -5.93 8.63
N LEU A 44 15.30 -5.72 8.15
CA LEU A 44 14.20 -6.69 8.29
C LEU A 44 14.52 -8.02 7.61
N ALA A 45 15.03 -7.99 6.37
CA ALA A 45 15.39 -9.21 5.64
C ALA A 45 16.46 -10.03 6.38
N ARG A 46 17.46 -9.36 6.97
CA ARG A 46 18.51 -10.01 7.77
C ARG A 46 17.97 -10.57 9.08
N GLU A 47 17.14 -9.81 9.78
CA GLU A 47 16.50 -10.25 11.03
C GLU A 47 15.69 -11.54 10.82
N ILE A 48 14.87 -11.59 9.78
CA ILE A 48 14.09 -12.78 9.41
C ILE A 48 15.03 -13.94 9.06
N CYS A 49 16.09 -13.69 8.30
CA CYS A 49 17.06 -14.72 7.90
C CYS A 49 17.76 -15.38 9.11
N VAL A 50 18.08 -14.60 10.15
CA VAL A 50 18.71 -15.11 11.38
C VAL A 50 17.80 -16.10 12.11
N GLN A 51 16.46 -15.91 12.06
CA GLN A 51 15.49 -16.83 12.66
C GLN A 51 15.54 -18.23 12.04
N PHE A 52 15.87 -18.35 10.75
CA PHE A 52 15.97 -19.63 10.04
C PHE A 52 17.35 -20.26 10.10
N THR A 53 18.39 -19.45 10.34
CA THR A 53 19.79 -19.90 10.26
C THR A 53 20.42 -20.19 11.62
N ARG A 54 19.60 -20.37 12.67
CA ARG A 54 20.06 -20.72 14.03
C ARG A 54 21.19 -19.81 14.55
N GLY A 55 21.15 -18.51 14.21
CA GLY A 55 22.15 -17.52 14.64
C GLY A 55 23.39 -17.40 13.75
N VAL A 56 23.45 -18.03 12.58
CA VAL A 56 24.53 -17.80 11.61
C VAL A 56 24.20 -16.58 10.73
N ASP A 57 25.11 -15.62 10.69
CA ASP A 57 25.00 -14.41 9.88
C ASP A 57 25.45 -14.68 8.44
N PHE A 58 24.51 -14.68 7.49
CA PHE A 58 24.84 -14.77 6.06
C PHE A 58 25.23 -13.42 5.46
N ASN A 59 26.18 -13.49 4.52
CA ASN A 59 26.51 -12.37 3.65
C ASN A 59 25.49 -12.28 2.51
N TRP A 60 24.86 -11.11 2.38
CA TRP A 60 23.89 -10.85 1.33
C TRP A 60 24.52 -10.07 0.19
N GLN A 61 24.30 -10.53 -1.03
CA GLN A 61 24.61 -9.75 -2.22
C GLN A 61 23.65 -8.55 -2.31
N ALA A 62 24.16 -7.40 -2.76
CA ALA A 62 23.34 -6.21 -2.96
C ALA A 62 22.18 -6.46 -3.94
N GLN A 63 22.43 -7.22 -5.02
CA GLN A 63 21.43 -7.54 -6.03
C GLN A 63 20.32 -8.45 -5.48
N ALA A 64 20.64 -9.39 -4.59
CA ALA A 64 19.65 -10.27 -3.97
C ALA A 64 18.66 -9.48 -3.11
N LEU A 65 19.15 -8.50 -2.33
CA LEU A 65 18.30 -7.63 -1.52
C LEU A 65 17.40 -6.74 -2.39
N LEU A 66 17.91 -6.25 -3.53
CA LEU A 66 17.11 -5.48 -4.48
C LEU A 66 16.00 -6.33 -5.10
N ALA A 67 16.32 -7.54 -5.57
CA ALA A 67 15.34 -8.45 -6.16
C ALA A 67 14.24 -8.82 -5.14
N LEU A 68 14.61 -9.06 -3.88
CA LEU A 68 13.65 -9.36 -2.81
C LEU A 68 12.73 -8.14 -2.56
N GLN A 69 13.30 -6.93 -2.56
CA GLN A 69 12.50 -5.71 -2.40
C GLN A 69 11.54 -5.48 -3.55
N GLU A 70 11.99 -5.65 -4.80
CA GLU A 70 11.17 -5.52 -6.00
C GLU A 70 9.98 -6.50 -5.96
N ALA A 71 10.24 -7.77 -5.65
CA ALA A 71 9.20 -8.78 -5.54
C ALA A 71 8.20 -8.47 -4.42
N ALA A 72 8.68 -8.05 -3.25
CA ALA A 72 7.83 -7.73 -2.09
C ALA A 72 6.94 -6.51 -2.36
N GLU A 73 7.48 -5.44 -2.94
CA GLU A 73 6.69 -4.25 -3.27
C GLU A 73 5.67 -4.54 -4.37
N ALA A 74 6.06 -5.27 -5.42
CA ALA A 74 5.13 -5.68 -6.47
C ALA A 74 3.98 -6.51 -5.89
N PHE A 75 4.28 -7.48 -5.01
CA PHE A 75 3.26 -8.29 -4.35
C PHE A 75 2.27 -7.45 -3.54
N LEU A 76 2.77 -6.52 -2.73
CA LEU A 76 1.94 -5.66 -1.90
C LEU A 76 1.05 -4.72 -2.72
N VAL A 77 1.57 -4.14 -3.82
CA VAL A 77 0.79 -3.29 -4.72
C VAL A 77 -0.40 -4.06 -5.29
N HIS A 78 -0.15 -5.25 -5.87
CA HIS A 78 -1.23 -6.08 -6.41
C HIS A 78 -2.24 -6.50 -5.32
N LEU A 79 -1.76 -6.84 -4.11
CA LEU A 79 -2.65 -7.20 -3.01
C LEU A 79 -3.57 -6.04 -2.60
N PHE A 80 -3.06 -4.82 -2.59
CA PHE A 80 -3.86 -3.63 -2.29
C PHE A 80 -4.86 -3.29 -3.39
N GLU A 81 -4.53 -3.53 -4.67
CA GLU A 81 -5.47 -3.37 -5.77
C GLU A 81 -6.69 -4.29 -5.60
N ASP A 82 -6.46 -5.57 -5.33
CA ASP A 82 -7.54 -6.54 -5.09
C ASP A 82 -8.35 -6.22 -3.83
N ALA A 83 -7.67 -5.89 -2.73
CA ALA A 83 -8.34 -5.50 -1.50
C ALA A 83 -9.18 -4.22 -1.68
N TYR A 84 -8.73 -3.31 -2.55
CA TYR A 84 -9.47 -2.09 -2.86
C TYR A 84 -10.74 -2.38 -3.66
N LEU A 85 -10.71 -3.32 -4.62
CA LEU A 85 -11.91 -3.79 -5.33
C LEU A 85 -12.97 -4.35 -4.35
N LEU A 86 -12.55 -5.08 -3.32
CA LEU A 86 -13.45 -5.57 -2.26
C LEU A 86 -14.04 -4.42 -1.41
N SER A 87 -13.26 -3.39 -1.14
CA SER A 87 -13.76 -2.22 -0.39
C SER A 87 -14.82 -1.45 -1.20
N LEU A 88 -14.62 -1.31 -2.51
CA LEU A 88 -15.59 -0.75 -3.46
C LEU A 88 -16.84 -1.63 -3.58
N HIS A 89 -16.69 -2.95 -3.63
CA HIS A 89 -17.81 -3.89 -3.64
C HIS A 89 -18.71 -3.72 -2.41
N ALA A 90 -18.13 -3.39 -1.25
CA ALA A 90 -18.86 -3.07 -0.03
C ALA A 90 -19.36 -1.63 0.06
N GLY A 91 -19.32 -0.84 -1.03
CA GLY A 91 -19.78 0.54 -1.09
C GLY A 91 -18.91 1.56 -0.34
N ARG A 92 -17.68 1.19 0.03
CA ARG A 92 -16.74 2.05 0.78
C ARG A 92 -15.60 2.52 -0.12
N VAL A 93 -15.05 3.70 0.20
CA VAL A 93 -13.83 4.23 -0.44
C VAL A 93 -12.60 4.00 0.46
N THR A 94 -12.81 3.75 1.74
CA THR A 94 -11.73 3.47 2.71
C THR A 94 -11.50 1.97 2.78
N LEU A 95 -10.23 1.57 2.64
CA LEU A 95 -9.77 0.18 2.76
C LEU A 95 -9.64 -0.21 4.23
N PHE A 96 -10.15 -1.37 4.61
CA PHE A 96 -10.08 -1.89 5.98
C PHE A 96 -9.31 -3.22 6.03
N PRO A 97 -8.79 -3.62 7.22
CA PRO A 97 -8.05 -4.88 7.37
C PRO A 97 -8.82 -6.12 6.90
N LYS A 98 -10.15 -6.11 7.09
CA LYS A 98 -11.03 -7.20 6.62
C LYS A 98 -11.01 -7.40 5.11
N ASP A 99 -10.80 -6.32 4.34
CA ASP A 99 -10.76 -6.38 2.87
C ASP A 99 -9.46 -7.07 2.41
N VAL A 100 -8.33 -6.79 3.08
CA VAL A 100 -7.04 -7.44 2.82
C VAL A 100 -7.08 -8.92 3.23
N GLN A 101 -7.63 -9.22 4.39
CA GLN A 101 -7.78 -10.60 4.86
C GLN A 101 -8.66 -11.42 3.90
N LEU A 102 -9.74 -10.83 3.41
CA LEU A 102 -10.61 -11.46 2.42
C LEU A 102 -9.90 -11.65 1.07
N ALA A 103 -9.15 -10.65 0.58
CA ALA A 103 -8.36 -10.77 -0.65
C ALA A 103 -7.36 -11.93 -0.57
N ARG A 104 -6.61 -12.04 0.53
CA ARG A 104 -5.69 -13.16 0.78
C ARG A 104 -6.41 -14.51 0.81
N ARG A 105 -7.61 -14.56 1.39
CA ARG A 105 -8.42 -15.78 1.47
C ARG A 105 -8.92 -16.22 0.09
N ILE A 106 -9.34 -15.28 -0.76
CA ILE A 106 -9.84 -15.57 -2.11
C ILE A 106 -8.71 -16.00 -3.06
N ARG A 107 -7.54 -15.37 -2.97
CA ARG A 107 -6.33 -15.76 -3.71
C ARG A 107 -5.83 -17.17 -3.38
N GLY A 108 -6.33 -17.77 -2.30
CA GLY A 108 -5.96 -19.12 -1.89
C GLY A 108 -4.54 -19.20 -1.31
N ILE A 109 -4.05 -20.43 -1.15
CA ILE A 109 -2.82 -20.72 -0.42
C ILE A 109 -1.58 -20.30 -1.21
N GLN A 110 -1.60 -20.44 -2.54
CA GLN A 110 -0.42 -20.23 -3.40
C GLN A 110 -0.04 -18.75 -3.56
N GLU A 111 -1.02 -17.84 -3.63
CA GLU A 111 -0.76 -16.40 -3.84
C GLU A 111 -1.13 -15.54 -2.62
N GLY A 112 -1.92 -16.06 -1.68
CA GLY A 112 -2.45 -15.28 -0.56
C GLY A 112 -1.67 -15.45 0.75
N LEU A 113 -1.21 -16.66 1.06
CA LEU A 113 -0.69 -16.96 2.41
C LEU A 113 0.81 -16.80 2.57
N GLY A 114 1.58 -16.87 1.48
CA GLY A 114 3.05 -16.89 1.54
C GLY A 114 3.55 -18.26 1.96
#